data_AF-A0AAQ1G8B5-F1
#
_entry.id   AF-A0AAQ1G8B5-F1
#
_cell.length_a   1.000
_cell.length_b   1.000
_cell.length_c   1.000
_cell.angle_alpha   90.00
_cell.angle_beta   90.00
_cell.angle_gamma   90.00
#
_symmetry.space_group_name_H-M   'P 1'
#
loop_
_entity.id
_entity.type
_entity.pdbx_description
1 polymer ?
#
loop_
_entity_poly.entity_id
_entity_poly.type
_entity_poly.pdbx_seq_one_letter_code
_entity_poly.pdbx_strand_id
1 'polypeptide(L)'
;MQYQEHIKKLPKLAWDHGERTVSAALGLDAIANLLGADGSEHYMNNEDREGLAHAIRALSGFLHSAGNDLCEEAEMCGALEKSQ
;
A
#
# COMPACT_ATOMS: atom_id res chain seq x y z
N MET A 1 11.66 -26.45 -10.41
CA MET A 1 11.23 -26.53 -9.00
C MET A 1 10.81 -25.17 -8.46
N GLN A 2 11.64 -24.14 -8.60
CA GLN A 2 11.39 -22.77 -8.12
C GLN A 2 10.02 -22.18 -8.53
N TYR A 3 9.63 -22.26 -9.81
CA TYR A 3 8.32 -21.76 -10.31
C TYR A 3 7.10 -22.31 -9.54
N GLN A 4 7.12 -23.59 -9.15
CA GLN A 4 6.04 -24.22 -8.40
C GLN A 4 5.99 -23.77 -6.94
N GLU A 5 7.10 -23.27 -6.39
CA GLU A 5 7.15 -22.68 -5.06
C GLU A 5 6.55 -21.27 -5.06
N HIS A 6 6.84 -20.49 -6.10
CA HIS A 6 6.28 -19.15 -6.32
C HIS A 6 4.74 -19.17 -6.42
N ILE A 7 4.19 -20.05 -7.26
CA ILE A 7 2.73 -20.23 -7.39
C ILE A 7 2.08 -20.57 -6.04
N LYS A 8 2.73 -21.37 -5.20
CA LYS A 8 2.17 -21.76 -3.90
C LYS A 8 2.16 -20.63 -2.89
N LYS A 9 3.16 -19.72 -2.92
CA LYS A 9 3.23 -18.62 -1.95
C LYS A 9 2.44 -17.39 -2.37
N LEU A 10 2.18 -17.21 -3.66
CA LEU A 10 1.47 -16.04 -4.21
C LEU A 10 0.12 -15.76 -3.52
N PRO A 11 -0.78 -16.73 -3.23
CA PRO A 11 -2.05 -16.43 -2.58
C PRO A 11 -1.89 -15.87 -1.16
N LYS A 12 -0.95 -16.41 -0.38
CA LYS A 12 -0.68 -15.94 0.98
C LYS A 12 -0.05 -14.56 0.97
N LEU A 13 0.89 -14.33 0.04
CA LEU A 13 1.49 -13.02 -0.17
C LEU A 13 0.42 -11.98 -0.55
N ALA A 14 -0.41 -12.29 -1.55
CA ALA A 14 -1.52 -11.43 -1.98
C ALA A 14 -2.48 -11.08 -0.84
N TRP A 15 -2.85 -12.06 -0.01
CA TRP A 15 -3.68 -11.84 1.16
C TRP A 15 -3.02 -10.88 2.16
N ASP A 16 -1.77 -11.15 2.56
CA ASP A 16 -1.06 -10.37 3.56
C ASP A 16 -0.81 -8.93 3.08
N HIS A 17 -0.45 -8.74 1.82
CA HIS A 17 -0.29 -7.40 1.23
C HIS A 17 -1.62 -6.70 0.99
N GLY A 18 -2.71 -7.43 0.71
CA GLY A 18 -4.05 -6.89 0.62
C GLY A 18 -4.52 -6.27 1.94
N GLU A 19 -4.41 -7.03 3.04
CA GLU A 19 -4.74 -6.56 4.40
C GLU A 19 -3.96 -5.30 4.78
N ARG A 20 -2.66 -5.29 4.47
CA ARG A 20 -1.77 -4.16 4.67
C ARG A 20 -2.19 -2.93 3.84
N THR A 21 -2.53 -3.14 2.58
CA THR A 21 -2.98 -2.09 1.66
C THR A 21 -4.28 -1.47 2.14
N VAL A 22 -5.25 -2.28 2.56
CA VAL A 22 -6.53 -1.80 3.11
C VAL A 22 -6.29 -0.99 4.39
N SER A 23 -5.42 -1.48 5.28
CA SER A 23 -5.08 -0.75 6.51
C SER A 23 -4.41 0.60 6.22
N ALA A 24 -3.51 0.65 5.24
CA ALA A 24 -2.87 1.89 4.82
C ALA A 24 -3.88 2.86 4.17
N ALA A 25 -4.82 2.35 3.37
CA ALA A 25 -5.90 3.14 2.79
C ALA A 25 -6.79 3.78 3.87
N LEU A 26 -7.19 3.03 4.89
CA LEU A 26 -7.94 3.57 6.03
C LEU A 26 -7.17 4.69 6.75
N GLY A 27 -5.85 4.53 6.91
CA GLY A 27 -4.98 5.57 7.47
C GLY A 27 -4.94 6.82 6.58
N LEU A 28 -4.84 6.64 5.26
CA LEU A 28 -4.87 7.75 4.30
C LEU A 28 -6.21 8.48 4.30
N ASP A 29 -7.33 7.76 4.39
CA ASP A 29 -8.67 8.35 4.49
C ASP A 29 -8.81 9.19 5.77
N ALA A 30 -8.32 8.68 6.91
CA ALA A 30 -8.32 9.44 8.15
C ALA A 30 -7.50 10.73 8.04
N ILE A 31 -6.32 10.67 7.41
CA ILE A 31 -5.49 11.86 7.15
C ILE A 31 -6.19 12.82 6.18
N ALA A 32 -6.84 12.31 5.13
CA ALA A 32 -7.57 13.14 4.18
C ALA A 32 -8.72 13.90 4.87
N ASN A 33 -9.44 13.24 5.77
CA ASN A 33 -10.47 13.89 6.59
C ASN A 33 -9.87 14.97 7.49
N LEU A 34 -8.76 14.70 8.18
CA LEU A 34 -8.05 15.74 8.96
C LEU A 34 -7.63 16.94 8.09
N LEU A 35 -7.31 16.70 6.82
CA LEU A 35 -6.99 17.74 5.83
C LEU A 35 -8.22 18.45 5.24
N GLY A 36 -9.44 18.08 5.66
CA GLY A 36 -10.71 18.71 5.30
C GLY A 36 -11.49 18.03 4.18
N ALA A 37 -11.15 16.80 3.78
CA ALA A 37 -11.88 16.08 2.73
C ALA A 37 -13.33 15.73 3.13
N ASP A 38 -13.63 15.69 4.43
CA ASP A 38 -14.97 15.48 4.97
C ASP A 38 -15.80 16.78 5.07
N GLY A 39 -15.22 17.93 4.69
CA GLY A 39 -15.84 19.25 4.79
C GLY A 39 -15.78 19.86 6.20
N SER A 40 -15.10 19.23 7.15
CA SER A 40 -14.89 19.76 8.49
C SER A 40 -13.69 20.71 8.54
N GLU A 41 -13.80 21.77 9.36
CA GLU A 41 -12.65 22.59 9.70
C GLU A 41 -11.86 21.95 10.86
N HIS A 42 -10.63 21.56 10.59
CA HIS A 42 -9.69 21.09 11.60
C HIS A 42 -8.65 22.17 11.89
N TYR A 43 -8.58 22.64 13.14
CA TYR A 43 -7.53 23.55 13.58
C TYR A 43 -6.18 22.81 13.66
N MET A 44 -5.39 22.92 12.59
CA MET A 44 -4.04 22.36 12.51
C MET A 44 -3.00 23.46 12.38
N ASN A 45 -1.99 23.40 13.23
CA ASN A 45 -0.82 24.26 13.11
C ASN A 45 0.17 23.70 12.05
N ASN A 46 1.31 24.36 11.84
CA ASN A 46 2.28 23.92 10.83
C ASN A 46 2.96 22.59 11.20
N GLU A 47 3.21 22.35 12.49
CA GLU A 47 3.82 21.10 12.98
C GLU A 47 2.89 19.91 12.73
N ASP A 48 1.58 20.07 12.97
CA ASP A 48 0.57 19.04 12.65
C ASP A 48 0.59 18.70 11.15
N ARG A 49 0.64 19.72 10.29
CA ARG A 49 0.68 19.55 8.82
C ARG A 49 1.94 18.84 8.36
N GLU A 50 3.10 19.19 8.92
CA GLU A 50 4.36 18.50 8.64
C GLU A 50 4.33 17.04 9.12
N GLY A 51 3.78 16.78 10.31
CA GLY A 51 3.54 15.44 10.82
C GLY A 51 2.67 14.59 9.90
N LEU A 52 1.55 15.14 9.43
CA LEU A 52 0.68 14.47 8.46
C LEU A 52 1.38 14.23 7.12
N ALA A 53 2.19 15.17 6.63
CA ALA A 53 2.97 14.98 5.40
C ALA A 53 3.99 13.82 5.55
N HIS A 54 4.63 13.69 6.71
CA HIS A 54 5.50 12.56 7.02
C HIS A 54 4.73 11.24 7.13
N ALA A 55 3.54 11.25 7.73
CA ALA A 55 2.67 10.08 7.79
C ALA A 55 2.25 9.60 6.39
N ILE A 56 1.82 10.52 5.51
CA ILE A 56 1.53 10.21 4.10
C ILE A 56 2.75 9.62 3.41
N ARG A 57 3.94 10.20 3.60
CA ARG A 57 5.17 9.68 2.99
C ARG A 57 5.51 8.27 3.47
N ALA A 58 5.32 7.98 4.75
CA ALA A 58 5.54 6.64 5.30
C ALA A 58 4.54 5.62 4.73
N LEU A 59 3.24 5.98 4.68
CA LEU A 59 2.19 5.14 4.08
C LEU A 59 2.43 4.89 2.59
N SER A 60 2.87 5.90 1.83
CA SER A 60 3.26 5.74 0.43
C SER A 60 4.43 4.78 0.26
N GLY A 61 5.49 4.90 1.07
CA GLY A 61 6.62 3.97 1.03
C GLY A 61 6.20 2.53 1.34
N PHE A 62 5.29 2.35 2.31
CA PHE A 62 4.73 1.05 2.65
C PHE A 62 3.91 0.43 1.50
N LEU A 63 3.05 1.23 0.85
CA LEU A 63 2.26 0.80 -0.31
C LEU A 63 3.16 0.44 -1.51
N HIS A 64 4.20 1.24 -1.77
CA HIS A 64 5.18 0.94 -2.82
C HIS A 64 5.91 -0.38 -2.57
N SER A 65 6.38 -0.61 -1.35
CA SER A 65 7.02 -1.88 -0.99
C SER A 65 6.08 -3.05 -1.20
N ALA A 66 4.83 -2.93 -0.73
CA ALA A 66 3.84 -3.99 -0.89
C ALA A 66 3.49 -4.28 -2.35
N GLY A 67 3.37 -3.23 -3.18
CA GLY A 67 3.13 -3.38 -4.62
C GLY A 67 4.31 -4.02 -5.34
N ASN A 68 5.54 -3.62 -5.02
CA ASN A 68 6.74 -4.19 -5.62
C ASN A 68 6.88 -5.67 -5.29
N ASP A 69 6.73 -6.05 -4.02
CA ASP A 69 6.80 -7.46 -3.59
C ASP A 69 5.79 -8.34 -4.34
N LEU A 70 4.57 -7.82 -4.57
CA LEU A 70 3.53 -8.53 -5.33
C LEU A 70 3.85 -8.62 -6.83
N CYS A 71 4.33 -7.54 -7.43
CA CYS A 71 4.71 -7.52 -8.84
C CYS A 71 5.88 -8.48 -9.12
N GLU A 72 6.93 -8.43 -8.30
CA GLU A 72 8.07 -9.34 -8.39
C GLU A 72 7.62 -10.79 -8.28
N GLU A 73 6.73 -11.09 -7.32
CA GLU A 73 6.25 -12.45 -7.16
C GLU A 73 5.34 -12.93 -8.30
N ALA A 74 4.50 -12.04 -8.83
CA ALA A 74 3.67 -12.34 -9.98
C ALA A 74 4.53 -12.58 -11.24
N GLU A 75 5.61 -11.81 -11.42
CA GLU A 75 6.59 -12.02 -12.50
C GLU A 75 7.24 -13.40 -12.40
N MET A 76 7.68 -13.81 -11.20
CA MET A 76 8.20 -15.16 -10.95
C MET A 76 7.17 -16.28 -11.20
N CYS A 77 5.87 -15.94 -11.18
CA CYS A 77 4.77 -16.83 -11.57
C CYS A 77 4.42 -16.79 -13.07
N GLY A 78 5.15 -16.02 -13.88
CA GLY A 78 4.98 -15.91 -15.33
C GLY A 78 3.87 -14.95 -15.76
N ALA A 79 3.52 -13.96 -14.94
CA ALA A 79 2.48 -12.97 -15.27
C ALA A 79 2.78 -12.19 -16.56
N LEU A 80 4.05 -11.87 -16.82
CA LEU A 80 4.47 -11.11 -18.01
C LEU A 80 4.63 -11.97 -19.28
N GLU A 81 4.81 -13.28 -19.13
CA GLU A 81 4.93 -14.23 -20.25
C GLU A 81 3.57 -14.53 -20.90
N LYS A 82 2.48 -14.43 -20.13
CA LYS A 82 1.10 -14.65 -20.61
C LYS A 82 0.47 -13.42 -21.26
N SER A 83 1.17 -12.30 -21.29
CA SER A 83 0.71 -11.02 -21.84
C SER A 83 1.28 -10.70 -23.23
N GLN A 84 2.06 -11.61 -23.83
CA GLN A 84 2.55 -11.56 -25.21
C GLN A 84 1.85 -12.60 -26.08
#